data_AF-A0A359LZF1-F1
#
_entry.id   AF-A0A359LZF1-F1
#
_cell.length_a   1.000
_cell.length_b   1.000
_cell.length_c   1.000
_cell.angle_alpha   90.00
_cell.angle_beta   90.00
_cell.angle_gamma   90.00
#
_symmetry.space_group_name_H-M   'P 1'
#
loop_
_entity.id
_entity.type
_entity.pdbx_description
1 polymer ?
#
loop_
_entity_poly.entity_id
_entity_poly.type
_entity_poly.pdbx_seq_one_letter_code
_entity_poly.pdbx_strand_id
1 'polypeptide(L)' 'GSLEFTKRLLDEAKIAVSPGIGFGPMGEGHVRFAFIENHHRTRQAVRSIKQFLKTGGEPGL' A
#
# COMPACT_ATOMS: atom_id res chain seq x y z
N GLY A 1 -6.84 10.32 2.64
CA GLY A 1 -5.49 10.93 2.53
C GLY A 1 -4.42 9.85 2.49
N SER A 2 -3.19 10.21 2.12
CA SER A 2 -2.07 9.27 1.89
C SER A 2 -1.70 8.45 3.13
N LEU A 3 -1.76 9.05 4.31
CA LEU A 3 -1.51 8.40 5.59
C LEU A 3 -2.53 7.28 5.89
N GLU A 4 -3.81 7.60 5.76
CA GLU A 4 -4.88 6.63 6.02
C GLU A 4 -4.84 5.46 5.03
N PHE A 5 -4.64 5.76 3.76
CA PHE A 5 -4.50 4.73 2.72
C PHE A 5 -3.33 3.77 3.01
N THR A 6 -2.21 4.31 3.51
CA THR A 6 -1.03 3.50 3.87
C THR A 6 -1.30 2.59 5.07
N LYS A 7 -2.02 3.07 6.09
CA LYS A 7 -2.42 2.24 7.25
C LYS A 7 -3.31 1.08 6.79
N ARG A 8 -4.30 1.36 5.95
CA ARG A 8 -5.20 0.34 5.39
C ARG A 8 -4.46 -0.71 4.57
N LEU A 9 -3.52 -0.31 3.72
CA LEU A 9 -2.67 -1.28 3.01
C LEU A 9 -1.87 -2.18 3.97
N LEU A 10 -1.38 -1.64 5.08
CA LEU A 10 -0.67 -2.43 6.08
C LEU A 10 -1.61 -3.43 6.77
N ASP A 11 -2.77 -2.97 7.23
CA ASP A 11 -3.68 -3.77 8.02
C ASP A 11 -4.46 -4.78 7.18
N GLU A 12 -4.98 -4.36 6.02
CA GLU A 12 -5.90 -5.13 5.19
C GLU A 12 -5.15 -5.92 4.10
N ALA A 13 -4.08 -5.35 3.51
CA ALA A 13 -3.32 -5.99 2.43
C ALA A 13 -1.97 -6.60 2.88
N LYS A 14 -1.55 -6.35 4.13
CA LYS A 14 -0.24 -6.75 4.69
C LYS A 14 0.95 -6.15 3.93
N ILE A 15 0.78 -4.95 3.38
CA ILE A 15 1.81 -4.24 2.60
C ILE A 15 2.17 -2.91 3.28
N ALA A 16 3.43 -2.79 3.67
CA ALA A 16 3.98 -1.52 4.14
C ALA A 16 4.44 -0.65 2.97
N VAL A 17 4.01 0.62 2.94
CA VAL A 17 4.47 1.66 2.01
C VAL A 17 4.77 2.94 2.79
N SER A 18 5.50 3.89 2.20
CA SER A 18 5.69 5.20 2.84
C SER A 18 4.58 6.18 2.40
N PRO A 19 3.88 6.85 3.33
CA PRO A 19 2.85 7.81 2.98
C PRO A 19 3.48 9.09 2.41
N GLY A 20 2.94 9.60 1.31
CA GLY A 20 3.51 10.75 0.59
C GLY A 20 3.57 12.03 1.41
N ILE A 21 2.63 12.24 2.34
CA ILE A 21 2.66 13.39 3.28
C ILE A 21 3.95 13.47 4.10
N GLY A 22 4.62 12.33 4.34
CA GLY A 22 5.91 12.28 5.03
C GLY A 22 7.07 12.92 4.24
N PHE A 23 6.86 13.25 2.96
CA PHE A 23 7.83 13.93 2.09
C PHE A 23 7.45 15.40 1.82
N GLY A 24 6.46 15.93 2.53
CA GLY A 24 5.96 17.31 2.39
C GLY A 24 4.54 17.39 1.82
N PRO A 25 3.89 18.56 1.89
CA PRO A 25 2.48 18.73 1.50
C PRO A 25 2.17 18.31 0.06
N MET A 26 3.11 18.52 -0.86
CA MET A 26 2.97 18.15 -2.28
C MET A 26 2.99 16.63 -2.51
N GLY A 27 3.38 15.84 -1.52
CA GLY A 27 3.31 14.37 -1.56
C GLY A 27 1.94 13.82 -1.16
N GLU A 28 1.00 14.65 -0.68
CA GLU A 28 -0.33 14.16 -0.32
C GLU A 28 -1.03 13.50 -1.52
N GLY A 29 -1.81 12.46 -1.26
CA GLY A 29 -2.43 11.63 -2.29
C GLY A 29 -1.50 10.58 -2.93
N HIS A 30 -0.20 10.60 -2.65
CA HIS A 30 0.77 9.63 -3.18
C HIS A 30 1.31 8.70 -2.10
N VAL A 31 1.90 7.58 -2.53
CA VAL A 31 2.68 6.66 -1.70
C VAL A 31 4.00 6.32 -2.39
N ARG A 32 5.02 5.94 -1.62
CA ARG A 32 6.32 5.50 -2.13
C ARG A 32 6.55 4.02 -1.83
N PHE A 33 6.99 3.30 -2.86
CA PHE A 33 7.52 1.94 -2.75
C PHE A 33 9.05 1.96 -2.80
N ALA A 34 9.68 1.02 -2.10
CA ALA A 34 11.12 0.79 -2.17
C ALA A 34 11.39 -0.59 -2.77
N PHE A 35 12.32 -0.69 -3.72
CA PHE A 35 12.70 -1.95 -4.35
C PHE A 35 13.79 -2.66 -3.55
N ILE A 36 13.42 -3.08 -2.33
CA ILE A 36 14.32 -3.73 -1.36
C ILE A 36 13.98 -5.21 -1.14
N GLU A 37 12.92 -5.71 -1.78
CA GLU A 37 12.42 -7.07 -1.66
C GLU A 37 12.72 -7.90 -2.92
N ASN A 38 12.74 -9.21 -2.77
CA ASN A 38 12.96 -10.12 -3.89
C ASN A 38 11.72 -10.25 -4.81
N HIS A 39 11.92 -10.80 -6.02
CA HIS A 39 10.84 -10.95 -7.00
C HIS A 39 9.62 -11.75 -6.50
N HIS A 40 9.80 -12.76 -5.64
CA HIS A 40 8.69 -13.54 -5.11
C HIS A 40 7.82 -12.69 -4.17
N ARG A 41 8.45 -11.93 -3.27
CA ARG A 41 7.79 -10.98 -2.36
C ARG A 41 7.10 -9.85 -3.13
N THR A 42 7.76 -9.28 -4.15
CA THR A 42 7.15 -8.25 -5.00
C THR A 42 5.90 -8.77 -5.72
N ARG A 43 5.92 -9.99 -6.26
CA ARG A 43 4.72 -10.59 -6.90
C ARG A 43 3.60 -10.84 -5.88
N GLN A 44 3.94 -11.24 -4.66
CA GLN A 44 2.95 -11.39 -3.59
C GLN A 44 2.32 -10.03 -3.24
N ALA A 45 3.13 -8.98 -3.09
CA ALA A 45 2.66 -7.64 -2.79
C ALA A 45 1.68 -7.12 -3.86
N VAL A 46 2.02 -7.30 -5.14
CA VAL A 46 1.14 -6.91 -6.25
C VAL A 46 -0.20 -7.65 -6.20
N ARG A 47 -0.21 -8.95 -5.86
CA ARG A 47 -1.47 -9.71 -5.72
C ARG A 47 -2.33 -9.21 -4.56
N SER A 48 -1.72 -8.95 -3.40
CA SER A 48 -2.43 -8.41 -2.23
C SER A 48 -3.01 -7.03 -2.52
N ILE A 49 -2.24 -6.13 -3.14
CA ILE A 49 -2.72 -4.80 -3.54
C ILE A 49 -3.87 -4.92 -4.52
N LYS A 50 -3.77 -5.81 -5.52
CA LYS A 50 -4.85 -6.04 -6.48
C LYS A 50 -6.13 -6.48 -5.80
N GLN A 51 -6.06 -7.41 -4.84
CA GLN A 51 -7.23 -7.86 -4.09
C GLN A 51 -7.83 -6.73 -3.25
N PHE A 52 -7.00 -6.01 -2.50
CA PHE A 52 -7.40 -4.85 -1.69
C PHE A 52 -8.15 -3.80 -2.53
N LEU A 53 -7.62 -3.46 -3.72
CA LEU A 53 -8.27 -2.49 -4.61
C LEU A 53 -9.60 -3.00 -5.17
N LYS A 54 -9.74 -4.32 -5.35
CA LYS A 54 -10.98 -4.94 -5.84
C LYS A 54 -12.08 -4.96 -4.77
N THR A 55 -11.73 -5.27 -3.53
CA THR A 55 -12.70 -5.37 -2.42
C THR A 55 -12.93 -4.05 -1.70
N GLY A 56 -12.28 -2.97 -2.15
CA GLY A 56 -12.28 -1.71 -1.41
C GLY A 56 -11.63 -1.83 -0.04
N GLY A 57 -10.86 -2.89 0.20
CA GLY A 57 -10.17 -3.20 1.46
C GLY A 57 -11.00 -3.95 2.50
N GLU A 58 -12.22 -4.38 2.18
CA GLU A 58 -13.00 -5.22 3.10
C GLU A 58 -12.41 -6.65 3.18
N PRO A 59 -12.08 -7.16 4.38
CA PRO A 59 -11.60 -8.53 4.54
C PRO A 59 -12.74 -9.53 4.34
N GLY A 60 -12.56 -10.51 3.44
CA GLY A 60 -13.43 -11.70 3.36
C GLY A 60 -14.55 -11.70 2.32
N LEU A 61 -14.56 -10.76 1.36
CA LEU A 61 -15.29 -10.86 0.10
C LEU A 61 -14.44 -11.47 -1.02
#